data_AF-A0A562VFA9-F1
#
_entry.id   AF-A0A562VFA9-F1
#
_cell.length_a   1.000
_cell.length_b   1.000
_cell.length_c   1.000
_cell.angle_alpha   90.00
_cell.angle_beta   90.00
_cell.angle_gamma   90.00
#
_symmetry.space_group_name_H-M   'P 1'
#
loop_
_entity.id
_entity.type
_entity.pdbx_description
1 polymer ?
#
loop_
_entity_poly.entity_id
_entity_poly.type
_entity_poly.pdbx_seq_one_letter_code
_entity_poly.pdbx_strand_id
1 'polypeptide(L)'
;MEKTINIATKVLVVALFTMYSYSHPAYAQTVQADVPIPYKSLTPQVESTIENTAIIALRHISQARSDIHQRALAAARRELAEAVRLMDSIRDNLSTSPAKNFIEVARKHLEYEQARQVLHDLPPIYASLEKVSVYLPTDRAKTHLDRAKAHLEKNDKRAADRELVLTGKSLIIIEVEVPLLRAQQYVTKAQGYLAAKNAGKADKALMSAELRAMALYNGVNSPLTQAHQNIWLAFRNYSTAKGTDVGAYLKQARNYLGKAAAARSEAGKEEIGTLSQEVAKLENTLATEGRIAESALKSALEKSEALAKRTASYYSAGLSEAETTLGGERSLIEARMHVSFAETYQVTTSEPDKAIRELDTAVSYLQKAAGSKLADHADRKKIRSIVSMLQALKANPGKNDATVQERYETIQEELSGIKLQEELSDLSQEVR
;
A
#
# COMPACT_ATOMS: atom_id res chain seq x y z
N MET A 1 75.45 14.71 25.31
CA MET A 1 76.00 14.32 26.62
C MET A 1 75.70 15.44 27.60
N GLU A 2 74.89 15.09 28.58
CA GLU A 2 74.44 15.80 29.79
C GLU A 2 74.84 17.27 30.00
N LYS A 3 73.81 18.13 30.12
CA LYS A 3 73.74 19.30 31.01
C LYS A 3 72.25 19.68 31.18
N THR A 4 71.62 19.27 32.28
CA THR A 4 71.37 20.06 33.50
C THR A 4 70.48 21.31 33.35
N ILE A 5 69.35 21.24 34.07
CA ILE A 5 68.89 22.22 35.09
C ILE A 5 68.28 23.56 34.60
N ASN A 6 66.99 23.78 34.90
CA ASN A 6 66.44 24.83 35.80
C ASN A 6 64.96 25.12 35.45
N ILE A 7 64.02 24.95 36.39
CA ILE A 7 63.58 25.88 37.46
C ILE A 7 62.68 27.03 36.96
N ALA A 8 61.48 27.06 37.58
CA ALA A 8 60.58 28.21 37.82
C ALA A 8 59.96 28.89 36.58
N THR A 9 58.69 29.30 36.58
CA THR A 9 58.13 30.29 37.51
C THR A 9 56.59 30.32 37.37
N LYS A 10 55.88 29.99 38.46
CA LYS A 10 54.78 30.75 39.13
C LYS A 10 54.45 32.12 38.48
N VAL A 11 53.23 32.64 38.26
CA VAL A 11 51.96 32.82 39.02
C VAL A 11 50.98 33.43 37.99
N LEU A 12 49.65 33.22 37.97
CA LEU A 12 48.60 34.00 38.67
C LEU A 12 47.24 33.55 38.06
N VAL A 13 46.29 33.00 38.84
CA VAL A 13 45.10 33.69 39.42
C VAL A 13 44.05 33.98 38.34
N VAL A 14 42.77 33.62 38.41
CA VAL A 14 41.90 33.16 39.51
C VAL A 14 40.56 32.73 38.87
N ALA A 15 39.91 31.71 39.46
CA ALA A 15 38.44 31.55 39.61
C ALA A 15 37.50 31.59 38.39
N LEU A 16 36.31 31.00 38.37
CA LEU A 16 35.50 30.15 39.24
C LEU A 16 34.35 29.67 38.31
N PHE A 17 33.87 28.45 38.57
CA PHE A 17 32.48 27.99 38.39
C PHE A 17 31.97 27.71 36.96
N THR A 18 31.99 26.43 36.58
CA THR A 18 30.88 25.44 36.64
C THR A 18 29.89 25.59 35.49
N MET A 19 29.87 24.59 34.61
CA MET A 19 28.63 23.87 34.30
C MET A 19 28.95 22.52 33.66
N TYR A 20 28.28 21.50 34.19
CA TYR A 20 28.19 20.15 33.64
C TYR A 20 27.97 20.18 32.12
N SER A 21 28.76 19.41 31.38
CA SER A 21 28.39 19.00 30.03
C SER A 21 28.66 17.50 29.90
N TYR A 22 27.57 16.75 29.82
CA TYR A 22 27.54 15.34 29.47
C TYR A 22 28.27 15.14 28.14
N SER A 23 29.38 14.42 28.19
CA SER A 23 30.11 13.90 27.04
C SER A 23 29.22 12.92 26.27
N HIS A 24 28.63 13.39 25.17
CA HIS A 24 28.14 12.51 24.12
C HIS A 24 29.33 12.09 23.25
N PRO A 25 29.47 10.81 22.87
CA PRO A 25 30.48 10.40 21.91
C PRO A 25 30.18 11.07 20.57
N ALA A 26 31.21 11.68 19.98
CA ALA A 26 31.18 12.25 18.65
C ALA A 26 30.78 11.17 17.64
N TYR A 27 29.58 11.27 17.08
CA TYR A 27 29.22 10.54 15.88
C TYR A 27 30.09 11.07 14.74
N ALA A 28 30.99 10.20 14.27
CA ALA A 28 31.69 10.40 13.02
C ALA A 28 30.67 10.66 11.90
N GLN A 29 30.85 11.77 11.20
CA GLN A 29 30.11 12.06 9.97
C GLN A 29 30.44 10.98 8.95
N THR A 30 29.51 10.06 8.73
CA THR A 30 29.49 9.25 7.52
C THR A 30 29.22 10.20 6.36
N VAL A 31 30.23 10.44 5.54
CA VAL A 31 30.11 11.08 4.23
C VAL A 31 29.28 10.14 3.35
N GLN A 32 27.97 10.35 3.34
CA GLN A 32 27.08 9.84 2.30
C GLN A 32 27.02 10.93 1.24
N ALA A 33 27.64 10.68 0.10
CA ALA A 33 27.44 11.50 -1.08
C ALA A 33 25.98 11.31 -1.53
N ASP A 34 25.12 12.23 -1.10
CA ASP A 34 23.78 12.41 -1.67
C ASP A 34 23.96 12.86 -3.13
N VAL A 35 23.86 11.91 -4.05
CA VAL A 35 23.52 12.24 -5.43
C VAL A 35 22.02 12.54 -5.41
N PRO A 36 21.58 13.79 -5.66
CA PRO A 36 20.16 14.10 -5.72
C PRO A 36 19.62 13.46 -6.98
N ILE A 37 19.02 12.27 -6.83
CA ILE A 37 18.25 11.66 -7.90
C ILE A 37 17.06 12.58 -8.14
N PRO A 38 16.83 13.09 -9.36
CA PRO A 38 15.73 14.01 -9.64
C PRO A 38 14.41 13.22 -9.65
N TYR A 39 13.82 13.08 -8.46
CA TYR A 39 12.46 12.62 -8.29
C TYR A 39 11.48 13.74 -8.69
N LYS A 40 10.48 13.40 -9.49
CA LYS A 40 9.14 13.95 -9.31
C LYS A 40 8.31 12.84 -8.68
N SER A 41 8.32 12.76 -7.35
CA SER A 41 7.29 12.11 -6.56
C SER A 41 5.92 12.77 -6.85
N LEU A 42 4.83 12.34 -6.19
CA LEU A 42 3.78 13.32 -5.83
C LEU A 42 4.54 14.57 -5.39
N THR A 43 4.26 15.75 -5.94
CA THR A 43 5.14 16.90 -5.66
C THR A 43 5.35 16.97 -4.15
N PRO A 44 6.55 17.26 -3.62
CA PRO A 44 6.76 17.30 -2.17
C PRO A 44 5.69 18.13 -1.43
N GLN A 45 5.11 19.11 -2.16
CA GLN A 45 3.93 19.86 -1.77
C GLN A 45 2.65 19.02 -1.62
N VAL A 46 2.31 18.12 -2.56
CA VAL A 46 1.17 17.19 -2.48
C VAL A 46 1.36 16.16 -1.36
N GLU A 47 2.56 15.57 -1.22
CA GLU A 47 2.86 14.65 -0.11
C GLU A 47 2.71 15.36 1.24
N SER A 48 3.35 16.52 1.40
CA SER A 48 3.21 17.35 2.60
C SER A 48 1.77 17.78 2.85
N THR A 49 0.99 18.08 1.80
CA THR A 49 -0.43 18.42 1.94
C THR A 49 -1.25 17.21 2.42
N ILE A 50 -1.04 16.03 1.86
CA ILE A 50 -1.71 14.78 2.27
C ILE A 50 -1.34 14.45 3.72
N GLU A 51 -0.06 14.49 4.07
CA GLU A 51 0.43 14.21 5.43
C GLU A 51 -0.15 15.21 6.45
N ASN A 52 -0.06 16.51 6.18
CA ASN A 52 -0.61 17.53 7.06
C ASN A 52 -2.12 17.39 7.21
N THR A 53 -2.85 17.14 6.11
CA THR A 53 -4.30 16.96 6.14
C THR A 53 -4.69 15.70 6.91
N ALA A 54 -3.91 14.62 6.79
CA ALA A 54 -4.09 13.38 7.55
C ALA A 54 -3.89 13.59 9.05
N ILE A 55 -2.85 14.34 9.45
CA ILE A 55 -2.59 14.69 10.85
C ILE A 55 -3.72 15.53 11.45
N ILE A 56 -4.25 16.49 10.68
CA ILE A 56 -5.38 17.31 11.12
C ILE A 56 -6.66 16.46 11.23
N ALA A 57 -6.93 15.58 10.26
CA ALA A 57 -8.07 14.66 10.34
C ALA A 57 -7.97 13.73 11.56
N LEU A 58 -6.78 13.22 11.86
CA LEU A 58 -6.51 12.42 13.07
C LEU A 58 -6.83 13.23 14.34
N ARG A 59 -6.38 14.49 14.41
CA ARG A 59 -6.65 15.38 15.54
C ARG A 59 -8.15 15.56 15.79
N HIS A 60 -8.93 15.78 14.73
CA HIS A 60 -10.40 15.88 14.84
C HIS A 60 -11.03 14.57 15.32
N ILE A 61 -10.54 13.41 14.87
CA ILE A 61 -11.01 12.11 15.39
C ILE A 61 -10.72 11.99 16.88
N SER A 62 -9.49 12.26 17.32
CA SER A 62 -9.10 12.18 18.73
C SER A 62 -9.89 13.19 19.59
N GLN A 63 -10.14 14.41 19.08
CA GLN A 63 -10.98 15.40 19.76
C GLN A 63 -12.43 14.92 19.87
N ALA A 64 -13.01 14.34 18.81
CA ALA A 64 -14.36 13.79 18.87
C ALA A 64 -14.50 12.68 19.92
N ARG A 65 -13.47 11.86 20.12
CA ARG A 65 -13.41 10.88 21.22
C ARG A 65 -13.42 11.57 22.57
N SER A 66 -12.55 12.56 22.78
CA SER A 66 -12.51 13.36 24.00
C SER A 66 -13.88 13.98 24.33
N ASP A 67 -14.54 14.56 23.33
CA ASP A 67 -15.87 15.15 23.46
C ASP A 67 -16.93 14.10 23.83
N ILE A 68 -16.85 12.88 23.31
CA ILE A 68 -17.72 11.77 23.71
C ILE A 68 -17.53 11.44 25.20
N HIS A 69 -16.28 11.35 25.67
CA HIS A 69 -15.98 11.11 27.08
C HIS A 69 -16.47 12.23 27.99
N GLN A 70 -16.44 13.48 27.50
CA GLN A 70 -16.97 14.66 28.18
C GLN A 70 -18.50 14.83 28.02
N ARG A 71 -19.17 13.90 27.33
CA ARG A 71 -20.60 13.93 27.01
C ARG A 71 -21.02 15.11 26.12
N ALA A 72 -20.07 15.78 25.47
CA ALA A 72 -20.29 16.88 24.53
C ALA A 72 -20.63 16.35 23.11
N LEU A 73 -21.71 15.58 22.99
CA LEU A 73 -22.03 14.85 21.73
C LEU A 73 -22.24 15.75 20.51
N ALA A 74 -22.72 16.98 20.70
CA ALA A 74 -22.84 17.95 19.61
C ALA A 74 -21.47 18.45 19.12
N ALA A 75 -20.51 18.63 20.03
CA ALA A 75 -19.13 18.97 19.69
C ALA A 75 -18.49 17.79 18.94
N ALA A 76 -18.62 16.56 19.45
CA ALA A 76 -18.12 15.36 18.79
C ALA A 76 -18.63 15.23 17.34
N ARG A 77 -19.92 15.52 17.08
CA ARG A 77 -20.47 15.47 15.71
C ARG A 77 -19.83 16.51 14.78
N ARG A 78 -19.52 17.72 15.28
CA ARG A 78 -18.84 18.76 14.48
C ARG A 78 -17.42 18.35 14.15
N GLU A 79 -16.68 17.83 15.13
CA GLU A 79 -15.33 17.31 14.93
C GLU A 79 -15.31 16.17 13.89
N LEU A 80 -16.29 15.24 13.94
CA LEU A 80 -16.39 14.19 12.92
C LEU A 80 -16.75 14.72 11.52
N ALA A 81 -17.55 15.79 11.42
CA ALA A 81 -17.84 16.41 10.13
C ALA A 81 -16.57 17.02 9.50
N GLU A 82 -15.72 17.68 10.30
CA GLU A 82 -14.43 18.19 9.82
C GLU A 82 -13.47 17.06 9.44
N ALA A 83 -13.39 15.99 10.23
CA ALA A 83 -12.58 14.82 9.89
C ALA A 83 -13.00 14.22 8.53
N VAL A 84 -14.30 14.07 8.26
CA VAL A 84 -14.80 13.59 6.96
C VAL A 84 -14.41 14.54 5.83
N ARG A 85 -14.62 15.86 6.00
CA ARG A 85 -14.28 16.86 5.00
C ARG A 85 -12.79 16.84 4.64
N LEU A 86 -11.91 16.68 5.64
CA LEU A 86 -10.47 16.58 5.44
C LEU A 86 -10.08 15.28 4.75
N MET A 87 -10.69 14.15 5.12
CA MET A 87 -10.45 12.87 4.44
C MET A 87 -10.92 12.88 2.98
N ASP A 88 -12.05 13.53 2.69
CA ASP A 88 -12.50 13.77 1.31
C ASP A 88 -11.52 14.69 0.56
N SER A 89 -11.00 15.74 1.21
CA SER A 89 -9.97 16.59 0.61
C SER A 89 -8.67 15.85 0.33
N ILE A 90 -8.24 14.91 1.17
CA ILE A 90 -7.09 14.04 0.89
C ILE A 90 -7.36 13.26 -0.40
N ARG A 91 -8.53 12.60 -0.49
CA ARG A 91 -8.94 11.84 -1.67
C ARG A 91 -8.91 12.72 -2.92
N ASP A 92 -9.49 13.91 -2.85
CA ASP A 92 -9.60 14.81 -4.00
C ASP A 92 -8.22 15.35 -4.42
N ASN A 93 -7.31 15.58 -3.47
CA ASN A 93 -5.93 15.99 -3.72
C ASN A 93 -5.02 14.85 -4.18
N LEU A 94 -5.49 13.59 -4.21
CA LEU A 94 -4.73 12.52 -4.84
C LEU A 94 -4.60 12.83 -6.31
N SER A 95 -3.38 12.70 -6.80
CA SER A 95 -3.05 13.09 -8.17
C SER A 95 -3.66 12.14 -9.22
N THR A 96 -4.48 11.15 -8.81
CA THR A 96 -5.31 10.29 -9.66
C THR A 96 -6.74 10.78 -9.83
N SER A 97 -7.22 11.76 -9.04
CA SER A 97 -8.61 12.25 -9.06
C SER A 97 -9.09 12.71 -10.43
N PRO A 98 -8.30 13.45 -11.25
CA PRO A 98 -8.76 13.81 -12.60
C PRO A 98 -9.08 12.59 -13.47
N ALA A 99 -8.24 11.54 -13.42
CA ALA A 99 -8.48 10.31 -14.17
C ALA A 99 -9.74 9.59 -13.66
N LYS A 100 -9.91 9.48 -12.33
CA LYS A 100 -11.09 8.85 -11.71
C LYS A 100 -12.39 9.60 -12.05
N ASN A 101 -12.38 10.93 -12.04
CA ASN A 101 -13.55 11.74 -12.41
C ASN A 101 -13.94 11.54 -13.88
N PHE A 102 -12.97 11.53 -14.82
CA PHE A 102 -13.29 11.25 -16.22
C PHE A 102 -13.81 9.81 -16.44
N ILE A 103 -13.30 8.83 -15.68
CA ILE A 103 -13.84 7.47 -15.69
C ILE A 103 -15.30 7.48 -15.21
N GLU A 104 -15.62 8.17 -14.13
CA GLU A 104 -16.99 8.29 -13.63
C GLU A 104 -17.94 8.95 -14.64
N VAL A 105 -17.47 10.01 -15.34
CA VAL A 105 -18.23 10.65 -16.43
C VAL A 105 -18.51 9.64 -17.56
N ALA A 106 -17.49 8.94 -18.05
CA ALA A 106 -17.64 7.94 -19.11
C ALA A 106 -18.62 6.82 -18.71
N ARG A 107 -18.54 6.35 -17.46
CA ARG A 107 -19.49 5.36 -16.92
C ARG A 107 -20.91 5.91 -16.86
N LYS A 108 -21.08 7.17 -16.46
CA LYS A 108 -22.40 7.80 -16.39
C LYS A 108 -23.01 7.96 -17.78
N HIS A 109 -22.22 8.37 -18.77
CA HIS A 109 -22.67 8.44 -20.16
C HIS A 109 -23.08 7.06 -20.69
N LEU A 110 -22.36 5.99 -20.32
CA LEU A 110 -22.68 4.62 -20.75
C LEU A 110 -24.08 4.13 -20.31
N GLU A 111 -24.62 4.71 -19.22
CA GLU A 111 -25.98 4.42 -18.74
C GLU A 111 -27.07 4.84 -19.73
N TYR A 112 -26.85 5.91 -20.52
CA TYR A 112 -27.89 6.50 -21.38
C TYR A 112 -27.48 6.73 -22.84
N GLU A 113 -26.19 6.81 -23.16
CA GLU A 113 -25.65 6.98 -24.52
C GLU A 113 -25.36 5.66 -25.21
N GLN A 114 -25.20 5.65 -26.53
CA GLN A 114 -24.73 4.46 -27.24
C GLN A 114 -23.23 4.22 -26.95
N ALA A 115 -22.80 2.95 -26.93
CA ALA A 115 -21.40 2.62 -26.55
C ALA A 115 -20.37 3.35 -27.43
N ARG A 116 -20.67 3.52 -28.72
CA ARG A 116 -19.79 4.26 -29.65
C ARG A 116 -19.67 5.75 -29.32
N GLN A 117 -20.67 6.36 -28.69
CA GLN A 117 -20.61 7.78 -28.29
C GLN A 117 -19.64 7.97 -27.12
N VAL A 118 -19.62 7.02 -26.18
CA VAL A 118 -18.72 7.01 -25.01
C VAL A 118 -17.24 6.85 -25.40
N LEU A 119 -16.92 6.42 -26.63
CA LEU A 119 -15.52 6.42 -27.12
C LEU A 119 -14.86 7.81 -27.05
N HIS A 120 -15.66 8.88 -27.14
CA HIS A 120 -15.19 10.26 -27.03
C HIS A 120 -14.78 10.67 -25.61
N ASP A 121 -15.18 9.90 -24.58
CA ASP A 121 -14.82 10.16 -23.19
C ASP A 121 -13.47 9.53 -22.80
N LEU A 122 -12.94 8.60 -23.61
CA LEU A 122 -11.68 7.92 -23.29
C LEU A 122 -10.42 8.80 -23.41
N PRO A 123 -10.25 9.68 -24.42
CA PRO A 123 -9.03 10.47 -24.57
C PRO A 123 -8.66 11.33 -23.35
N PRO A 124 -9.59 12.02 -22.66
CA PRO A 124 -9.30 12.70 -21.39
C PRO A 124 -8.79 11.77 -20.29
N ILE A 125 -9.27 10.51 -20.25
CA ILE A 125 -8.78 9.50 -19.31
C ILE A 125 -7.34 9.12 -19.65
N TYR A 126 -7.03 8.80 -20.91
CA TYR A 126 -5.63 8.52 -21.35
C TYR A 126 -4.69 9.69 -21.04
N ALA A 127 -5.10 10.92 -21.34
CA ALA A 127 -4.30 12.11 -21.08
C ALA A 127 -4.03 12.30 -19.57
N SER A 128 -5.02 11.97 -18.73
CA SER A 128 -4.85 12.00 -17.28
C SER A 128 -3.90 10.89 -16.83
N LEU A 129 -4.08 9.65 -17.30
CA LEU A 129 -3.18 8.52 -17.02
C LEU A 129 -1.72 8.82 -17.40
N GLU A 130 -1.50 9.53 -18.51
CA GLU A 130 -0.16 9.92 -18.94
C GLU A 130 0.46 11.00 -18.06
N LYS A 131 -0.33 11.96 -17.56
CA LYS A 131 0.15 12.94 -16.58
C LYS A 131 0.58 12.26 -15.28
N VAL A 132 -0.19 11.26 -14.84
CA VAL A 132 0.06 10.58 -13.58
C VAL A 132 1.12 9.48 -13.65
N SER A 133 1.41 8.96 -14.85
CA SER A 133 2.46 7.97 -15.10
C SER A 133 3.85 8.45 -14.69
N VAL A 134 4.00 9.76 -14.46
CA VAL A 134 5.24 10.38 -13.99
C VAL A 134 5.58 10.02 -12.54
N TYR A 135 4.60 9.60 -11.73
CA TYR A 135 4.80 9.31 -10.30
C TYR A 135 4.03 8.07 -9.80
N LEU A 136 3.21 7.40 -10.62
CA LEU A 136 2.62 6.09 -10.26
C LEU A 136 2.55 5.10 -11.45
N PRO A 137 2.53 3.78 -11.22
CA PRO A 137 2.30 2.78 -12.25
C PRO A 137 0.89 2.92 -12.85
N THR A 138 0.76 3.09 -14.17
CA THR A 138 -0.54 3.19 -14.85
C THR A 138 -0.80 2.12 -15.90
N ASP A 139 0.14 1.19 -16.09
CA ASP A 139 0.07 0.20 -17.19
C ASP A 139 -1.16 -0.71 -17.06
N ARG A 140 -1.50 -1.15 -15.84
CA ARG A 140 -2.72 -1.93 -15.60
C ARG A 140 -3.98 -1.14 -15.91
N ALA A 141 -4.03 0.14 -15.48
CA ALA A 141 -5.16 1.02 -15.79
C ALA A 141 -5.29 1.25 -17.30
N LYS A 142 -4.19 1.50 -18.02
CA LYS A 142 -4.16 1.64 -19.48
C LYS A 142 -4.66 0.36 -20.17
N THR A 143 -4.21 -0.81 -19.70
CA THR A 143 -4.67 -2.11 -20.24
C THR A 143 -6.18 -2.29 -20.10
N HIS A 144 -6.75 -1.94 -18.94
CA HIS A 144 -8.21 -1.95 -18.76
C HIS A 144 -8.91 -0.92 -19.65
N LEU A 145 -8.34 0.27 -19.80
CA LEU A 145 -8.91 1.30 -20.68
C LEU A 145 -8.91 0.87 -22.15
N ASP A 146 -7.86 0.17 -22.60
CA ASP A 146 -7.76 -0.43 -23.94
C ASP A 146 -8.83 -1.53 -24.13
N ARG A 147 -9.04 -2.38 -23.12
CA ARG A 147 -10.13 -3.37 -23.12
C ARG A 147 -11.51 -2.70 -23.15
N ALA A 148 -11.72 -1.65 -22.36
CA ALA A 148 -12.96 -0.87 -22.36
C ALA A 148 -13.23 -0.31 -23.76
N LYS A 149 -12.23 0.29 -24.41
CA LYS A 149 -12.31 0.76 -25.80
C LYS A 149 -12.75 -0.36 -26.75
N ALA A 150 -12.11 -1.52 -26.69
CA ALA A 150 -12.46 -2.66 -27.54
C ALA A 150 -13.90 -3.16 -27.32
N HIS A 151 -14.41 -3.11 -26.08
CA HIS A 151 -15.81 -3.43 -25.79
C HIS A 151 -16.79 -2.36 -26.29
N LEU A 152 -16.45 -1.08 -26.16
CA LEU A 152 -17.26 0.03 -26.70
C LEU A 152 -17.37 -0.04 -28.22
N GLU A 153 -16.29 -0.37 -28.93
CA GLU A 153 -16.27 -0.59 -30.39
C GLU A 153 -17.20 -1.73 -30.82
N LYS A 154 -17.29 -2.78 -29.99
CA LYS A 154 -18.19 -3.95 -30.16
C LYS A 154 -19.60 -3.72 -29.63
N ASN A 155 -19.92 -2.53 -29.13
CA ASN A 155 -21.19 -2.19 -28.51
C ASN A 155 -21.54 -3.01 -27.24
N ASP A 156 -20.53 -3.57 -26.56
CA ASP A 156 -20.71 -4.29 -25.30
C ASP A 156 -20.58 -3.34 -24.11
N LYS A 157 -21.69 -2.67 -23.78
CA LYS A 157 -21.72 -1.72 -22.65
C LYS A 157 -21.39 -2.36 -21.31
N ARG A 158 -21.81 -3.61 -21.07
CA ARG A 158 -21.61 -4.25 -19.76
C ARG A 158 -20.15 -4.58 -19.54
N ALA A 159 -19.46 -5.08 -20.56
CA ALA A 159 -18.04 -5.34 -20.46
C ALA A 159 -17.23 -4.03 -20.41
N ALA A 160 -17.62 -3.01 -21.18
CA ALA A 160 -17.00 -1.70 -21.11
C ALA A 160 -17.12 -1.06 -19.72
N ASP A 161 -18.30 -1.08 -19.08
CA ASP A 161 -18.46 -0.57 -17.70
C ASP A 161 -17.56 -1.32 -16.71
N ARG A 162 -17.47 -2.64 -16.81
CA ARG A 162 -16.57 -3.44 -15.97
C ARG A 162 -15.11 -3.03 -16.14
N GLU A 163 -14.64 -2.87 -17.37
CA GLU A 163 -13.26 -2.45 -17.64
C GLU A 163 -12.99 -1.01 -17.21
N LEU A 164 -13.97 -0.10 -17.32
CA LEU A 164 -13.85 1.25 -16.75
C LEU A 164 -13.74 1.22 -15.21
N VAL A 165 -14.51 0.36 -14.54
CA VAL A 165 -14.37 0.14 -13.08
C VAL A 165 -12.98 -0.39 -12.74
N LEU A 166 -12.48 -1.38 -13.49
CA LEU A 166 -11.15 -1.95 -13.27
C LEU A 166 -10.02 -0.95 -13.56
N THR A 167 -10.23 -0.05 -14.53
CA THR A 167 -9.33 1.08 -14.80
C THR A 167 -9.19 1.95 -13.55
N GLY A 168 -10.31 2.38 -12.95
CA GLY A 168 -10.30 3.18 -11.72
C GLY A 168 -9.68 2.46 -10.53
N LYS A 169 -9.99 1.16 -10.36
CA LYS A 169 -9.41 0.30 -9.30
C LYS A 169 -7.91 0.03 -9.49
N SER A 170 -7.38 0.19 -10.69
CA SER A 170 -5.94 0.07 -10.95
C SER A 170 -5.16 1.34 -10.58
N LEU A 171 -5.85 2.43 -10.25
CA LEU A 171 -5.26 3.72 -9.84
C LEU A 171 -5.30 3.90 -8.32
N ILE A 172 -5.03 2.83 -7.57
CA ILE A 172 -5.00 2.85 -6.12
C ILE A 172 -3.57 3.16 -5.67
N ILE A 173 -3.39 4.30 -4.99
CA ILE A 173 -2.20 4.56 -4.17
C ILE A 173 -2.43 3.81 -2.86
N ILE A 174 -1.99 2.56 -2.79
CA ILE A 174 -2.34 1.61 -1.73
C ILE A 174 -2.01 2.14 -0.34
N GLU A 175 -0.88 2.84 -0.23
CA GLU A 175 -0.36 3.43 1.00
C GLU A 175 -1.26 4.52 1.56
N VAL A 176 -2.06 5.15 0.69
CA VAL A 176 -2.95 6.25 1.05
C VAL A 176 -4.41 5.82 1.06
N GLU A 177 -4.88 5.23 -0.03
CA GLU A 177 -6.30 4.97 -0.25
C GLU A 177 -6.85 3.86 0.65
N VAL A 178 -6.07 2.80 0.93
CA VAL A 178 -6.56 1.67 1.75
C VAL A 178 -6.76 2.09 3.21
N PRO A 179 -5.77 2.71 3.91
CA PRO A 179 -5.97 3.22 5.26
C PRO A 179 -7.05 4.31 5.34
N LEU A 180 -7.07 5.24 4.37
CA LEU A 180 -8.04 6.33 4.31
C LEU A 180 -9.48 5.80 4.22
N LEU A 181 -9.76 4.89 3.28
CA LEU A 181 -11.09 4.30 3.10
C LEU A 181 -11.57 3.56 4.36
N ARG A 182 -10.66 2.84 5.03
CA ARG A 182 -10.99 2.13 6.28
C ARG A 182 -11.25 3.10 7.43
N ALA A 183 -10.46 4.16 7.56
CA ALA A 183 -10.69 5.21 8.55
C ALA A 183 -12.07 5.88 8.33
N GLN A 184 -12.39 6.25 7.09
CA GLN A 184 -13.68 6.82 6.71
C GLN A 184 -14.85 5.89 7.08
N GLN A 185 -14.77 4.59 6.78
CA GLN A 185 -15.80 3.62 7.14
C GLN A 185 -16.10 3.62 8.65
N TYR A 186 -15.08 3.70 9.49
CA TYR A 186 -15.26 3.75 10.94
C TYR A 186 -15.78 5.09 11.45
N VAL A 187 -15.37 6.21 10.84
CA VAL A 187 -15.96 7.52 11.10
C VAL A 187 -17.46 7.53 10.77
N THR A 188 -17.86 6.98 9.62
CA THR A 188 -19.27 6.82 9.26
C THR A 188 -20.04 5.94 10.24
N LYS A 189 -19.46 4.81 10.68
CA LYS A 189 -20.05 3.97 11.74
C LYS A 189 -20.25 4.77 13.03
N ALA A 190 -19.23 5.55 13.45
CA ALA A 190 -19.31 6.38 14.65
C ALA A 190 -20.39 7.46 14.55
N GLN A 191 -20.51 8.13 13.40
CA GLN A 191 -21.59 9.09 13.13
C GLN A 191 -22.97 8.42 13.27
N GLY A 192 -23.14 7.23 12.70
CA GLY A 192 -24.36 6.42 12.86
C GLY A 192 -24.65 6.08 14.32
N TYR A 193 -23.65 5.68 15.09
CA TYR A 193 -23.80 5.41 16.52
C TYR A 193 -24.13 6.66 17.33
N LEU A 194 -23.53 7.82 17.02
CA LEU A 194 -23.87 9.10 17.65
C LEU A 194 -25.30 9.53 17.31
N ALA A 195 -25.77 9.30 16.08
CA ALA A 195 -27.16 9.55 15.69
C ALA A 195 -28.13 8.66 16.50
N ALA A 196 -27.76 7.39 16.70
CA ALA A 196 -28.48 6.44 17.56
C ALA A 196 -28.25 6.65 19.07
N LYS A 197 -27.59 7.75 19.48
CA LYS A 197 -27.25 8.08 20.88
C LYS A 197 -26.43 7.00 21.61
N ASN A 198 -25.71 6.16 20.88
CA ASN A 198 -24.83 5.13 21.43
C ASN A 198 -23.38 5.61 21.49
N ALA A 199 -23.08 6.43 22.50
CA ALA A 199 -21.76 7.02 22.72
C ALA A 199 -20.64 5.98 22.87
N GLY A 200 -20.90 4.86 23.56
CA GLY A 200 -19.89 3.80 23.75
C GLY A 200 -19.51 3.08 22.46
N LYS A 201 -20.49 2.78 21.58
CA LYS A 201 -20.19 2.21 20.26
C LYS A 201 -19.53 3.23 19.34
N ALA A 202 -19.89 4.51 19.45
CA ALA A 202 -19.24 5.59 18.72
C ALA A 202 -17.75 5.71 19.08
N ASP A 203 -17.42 5.76 20.37
CA ASP A 203 -16.02 5.82 20.82
C ASP A 203 -15.21 4.60 20.34
N LYS A 204 -15.74 3.37 20.48
CA LYS A 204 -15.06 2.16 19.97
C LYS A 204 -14.81 2.23 18.45
N ALA A 205 -15.77 2.75 17.69
CA ALA A 205 -15.60 2.95 16.25
C ALA A 205 -14.55 4.03 15.96
N LEU A 206 -14.51 5.12 16.72
CA LEU A 206 -13.50 6.17 16.55
C LEU A 206 -12.10 5.73 16.97
N MET A 207 -11.97 4.91 18.01
CA MET A 207 -10.70 4.26 18.35
C MET A 207 -10.19 3.41 17.18
N SER A 208 -11.11 2.72 16.48
CA SER A 208 -10.78 2.00 15.26
C SER A 208 -10.35 2.93 14.13
N ALA A 209 -11.05 4.05 13.94
CA ALA A 209 -10.71 5.05 12.93
C ALA A 209 -9.34 5.69 13.18
N GLU A 210 -9.02 6.03 14.43
CA GLU A 210 -7.77 6.66 14.86
C GLU A 210 -6.56 5.78 14.52
N LEU A 211 -6.59 4.50 14.92
CA LEU A 211 -5.52 3.55 14.59
C LEU A 211 -5.32 3.40 13.06
N ARG A 212 -6.39 3.58 12.27
CA ARG A 212 -6.39 3.39 10.81
C ARG A 212 -5.93 4.65 10.09
N ALA A 213 -6.21 5.82 10.67
CA ALA A 213 -5.61 7.09 10.24
C ALA A 213 -4.12 7.16 10.61
N MET A 214 -3.67 6.58 11.73
CA MET A 214 -2.24 6.44 12.03
C MET A 214 -1.51 5.52 11.03
N ALA A 215 -2.18 4.47 10.56
CA ALA A 215 -1.66 3.59 9.52
C ALA A 215 -1.34 4.32 8.20
N LEU A 216 -2.07 5.39 7.87
CA LEU A 216 -1.80 6.24 6.70
C LEU A 216 -0.40 6.87 6.80
N TYR A 217 -0.08 7.48 7.95
CA TYR A 217 1.21 8.12 8.18
C TYR A 217 2.37 7.11 8.19
N ASN A 218 2.19 5.98 8.88
CA ASN A 218 3.21 4.93 8.98
C ASN A 218 3.40 4.17 7.65
N GLY A 219 2.34 4.03 6.86
CA GLY A 219 2.35 3.30 5.59
C GLY A 219 3.14 4.03 4.50
N VAL A 220 2.91 5.33 4.32
CA VAL A 220 3.61 6.15 3.32
C VAL A 220 5.13 6.17 3.58
N ASN A 221 5.52 6.24 4.84
CA ASN A 221 6.92 6.31 5.24
C ASN A 221 7.58 4.94 5.50
N SER A 222 6.89 3.83 5.19
CA SER A 222 7.42 2.51 5.46
C SER A 222 8.59 2.15 4.53
N PRO A 223 9.63 1.44 5.02
CA PRO A 223 10.72 0.99 4.15
C PRO A 223 10.25 0.16 2.96
N LEU A 224 9.17 -0.61 3.10
CA LEU A 224 8.65 -1.43 2.00
C LEU A 224 8.00 -0.59 0.89
N THR A 225 7.28 0.46 1.25
CA THR A 225 6.75 1.46 0.31
C THR A 225 7.88 2.10 -0.49
N GLN A 226 8.93 2.52 0.22
CA GLN A 226 10.11 3.12 -0.40
C GLN A 226 10.82 2.12 -1.34
N ALA A 227 10.88 0.84 -0.98
CA ALA A 227 11.39 -0.20 -1.87
C ALA A 227 10.53 -0.37 -3.14
N HIS A 228 9.21 -0.48 -2.99
CA HIS A 228 8.28 -0.60 -4.11
C HIS A 228 8.41 0.58 -5.09
N GLN A 229 8.44 1.80 -4.57
CA GLN A 229 8.62 3.01 -5.39
C GLN A 229 9.93 3.00 -6.17
N ASN A 230 11.03 2.57 -5.54
CA ASN A 230 12.32 2.45 -6.22
C ASN A 230 12.31 1.37 -7.30
N ILE A 231 11.65 0.22 -7.07
CA ILE A 231 11.50 -0.82 -8.11
C ILE A 231 10.67 -0.31 -9.29
N TRP A 232 9.60 0.45 -9.02
CA TRP A 232 8.79 1.08 -10.06
C TRP A 232 9.61 2.07 -10.90
N LEU A 233 10.45 2.90 -10.27
CA LEU A 233 11.33 3.82 -10.99
C LEU A 233 12.37 3.08 -11.82
N ALA A 234 12.93 1.98 -11.31
CA ALA A 234 13.79 1.11 -12.09
C ALA A 234 13.05 0.58 -13.32
N PHE A 235 11.83 0.04 -13.16
CA PHE A 235 10.99 -0.45 -14.24
C PHE A 235 10.72 0.61 -15.31
N ARG A 236 10.24 1.78 -14.90
CA ARG A 236 9.93 2.87 -15.82
C ARG A 236 11.14 3.38 -16.60
N ASN A 237 12.28 3.56 -15.93
CA ASN A 237 13.52 4.01 -16.58
C ASN A 237 14.07 2.97 -17.56
N TYR A 238 13.83 1.69 -17.27
CA TYR A 238 14.18 0.59 -18.16
C TYR A 238 13.29 0.59 -19.42
N SER A 239 11.98 0.70 -19.27
CA SER A 239 11.03 0.62 -20.40
C SER A 239 10.99 1.87 -21.30
N THR A 240 11.50 3.03 -20.86
CA THR A 240 11.45 4.30 -21.63
C THR A 240 12.73 4.61 -22.42
N ALA A 241 13.62 3.62 -22.62
CA ALA A 241 14.88 3.70 -23.38
C ALA A 241 15.90 4.77 -22.92
N LYS A 242 15.64 5.48 -21.81
CA LYS A 242 16.56 6.47 -21.25
C LYS A 242 17.58 5.90 -20.26
N GLY A 243 17.34 4.72 -19.69
CA GLY A 243 18.36 3.83 -19.10
C GLY A 243 19.30 4.38 -18.00
N THR A 244 19.28 5.66 -17.64
CA THR A 244 20.41 6.30 -16.94
C THR A 244 20.52 5.96 -15.46
N ASP A 245 19.51 5.38 -14.81
CA ASP A 245 19.52 5.23 -13.35
C ASP A 245 18.94 3.91 -12.83
N VAL A 246 18.67 2.93 -13.70
CA VAL A 246 18.01 1.66 -13.31
C VAL A 246 18.77 0.94 -12.18
N GLY A 247 20.10 0.84 -12.29
CA GLY A 247 20.94 0.23 -11.27
C GLY A 247 20.92 0.98 -9.92
N ALA A 248 20.86 2.32 -9.96
CA ALA A 248 20.78 3.12 -8.74
C ALA A 248 19.47 2.89 -8.00
N TYR A 249 18.35 2.85 -8.72
CA TYR A 249 17.03 2.56 -8.15
C TYR A 249 16.95 1.12 -7.61
N LEU A 250 17.47 0.12 -8.32
CA LEU A 250 17.50 -1.26 -7.82
C LEU A 250 18.33 -1.38 -6.52
N LYS A 251 19.48 -0.68 -6.45
CA LYS A 251 20.30 -0.62 -5.25
C LYS A 251 19.56 0.04 -4.08
N GLN A 252 18.86 1.14 -4.32
CA GLN A 252 18.05 1.81 -3.29
C GLN A 252 16.89 0.92 -2.81
N ALA A 253 16.19 0.26 -3.74
CA ALA A 253 15.15 -0.70 -3.41
C ALA A 253 15.68 -1.82 -2.51
N ARG A 254 16.83 -2.42 -2.84
CA ARG A 254 17.47 -3.46 -2.03
C ARG A 254 17.79 -2.97 -0.61
N ASN A 255 18.32 -1.77 -0.46
CA ASN A 255 18.60 -1.18 0.86
C ASN A 255 17.31 -1.03 1.70
N TYR A 256 16.23 -0.57 1.07
CA TYR A 256 14.94 -0.42 1.74
C TYR A 256 14.28 -1.76 2.08
N LEU A 257 14.41 -2.78 1.22
CA LEU A 257 14.00 -4.16 1.54
C LEU A 257 14.78 -4.72 2.73
N GLY A 258 16.08 -4.43 2.82
CA GLY A 258 16.90 -4.79 3.99
C GLY A 258 16.40 -4.15 5.29
N LYS A 259 16.06 -2.84 5.24
CA LYS A 259 15.43 -2.14 6.37
C LYS A 259 14.06 -2.73 6.72
N ALA A 260 13.25 -3.09 5.72
CA ALA A 260 11.94 -3.69 5.91
C ALA A 260 12.04 -5.06 6.60
N ALA A 261 12.99 -5.91 6.17
CA ALA A 261 13.22 -7.22 6.77
C ALA A 261 13.66 -7.12 8.25
N ALA A 262 14.50 -6.13 8.59
CA ALA A 262 14.96 -5.93 9.98
C ALA A 262 13.82 -5.59 10.96
N ALA A 263 12.71 -5.04 10.48
CA ALA A 263 11.59 -4.56 11.30
C ALA A 263 10.41 -5.56 11.41
N ARG A 264 10.51 -6.77 10.86
CA ARG A 264 9.38 -7.69 10.66
C ARG A 264 9.47 -8.98 11.47
N SER A 265 8.37 -9.72 11.46
CA SER A 265 8.27 -11.11 11.94
C SER A 265 8.94 -12.10 10.99
N GLU A 266 9.24 -13.32 11.45
CA GLU A 266 9.98 -14.31 10.64
C GLU A 266 9.31 -14.64 9.29
N ALA A 267 7.98 -14.79 9.24
CA ALA A 267 7.26 -15.02 7.99
C ALA A 267 7.34 -13.82 7.03
N GLY A 268 7.26 -12.59 7.55
CA GLY A 268 7.46 -11.38 6.74
C GLY A 268 8.91 -11.20 6.27
N LYS A 269 9.89 -11.70 7.03
CA LYS A 269 11.32 -11.67 6.67
C LYS A 269 11.63 -12.56 5.47
N GLU A 270 11.02 -13.74 5.38
CA GLU A 270 11.29 -14.69 4.29
C GLU A 270 10.91 -14.11 2.92
N GLU A 271 9.68 -13.58 2.79
CA GLU A 271 9.20 -13.05 1.51
C GLU A 271 9.93 -11.77 1.09
N ILE A 272 10.18 -10.86 2.04
CA ILE A 272 10.98 -9.66 1.79
C ILE A 272 12.44 -10.04 1.45
N GLY A 273 12.98 -11.06 2.11
CA GLY A 273 14.31 -11.60 1.84
C GLY A 273 14.42 -12.17 0.43
N THR A 274 13.42 -12.94 0.00
CA THR A 274 13.33 -13.48 -1.36
C THR A 274 13.29 -12.35 -2.39
N LEU A 275 12.41 -11.36 -2.23
CA LEU A 275 12.37 -10.20 -3.12
C LEU A 275 13.68 -9.42 -3.12
N SER A 276 14.33 -9.25 -1.96
CA SER A 276 15.64 -8.57 -1.85
C SER A 276 16.72 -9.31 -2.64
N GLN A 277 16.73 -10.64 -2.60
CA GLN A 277 17.63 -11.46 -3.41
C GLN A 277 17.32 -11.36 -4.91
N GLU A 278 16.04 -11.33 -5.30
CA GLU A 278 15.64 -11.11 -6.69
C GLU A 278 16.11 -9.74 -7.20
N VAL A 279 15.90 -8.67 -6.44
CA VAL A 279 16.39 -7.33 -6.78
C VAL A 279 17.92 -7.28 -6.87
N ALA A 280 18.63 -7.96 -5.97
CA ALA A 280 20.09 -8.08 -6.03
C ALA A 280 20.56 -8.81 -7.30
N LYS A 281 19.84 -9.85 -7.74
CA LYS A 281 20.13 -10.55 -8.99
C LYS A 281 19.90 -9.64 -10.20
N LEU A 282 18.83 -8.84 -10.20
CA LEU A 282 18.57 -7.85 -11.26
C LEU A 282 19.67 -6.79 -11.32
N GLU A 283 20.09 -6.26 -10.16
CA GLU A 283 21.20 -5.30 -10.04
C GLU A 283 22.50 -5.87 -10.64
N ASN A 284 22.85 -7.10 -10.25
CA ASN A 284 24.06 -7.77 -10.75
C ASN A 284 23.98 -8.06 -12.25
N THR A 285 22.86 -8.61 -12.72
CA THR A 285 22.65 -8.94 -14.14
C THR A 285 22.74 -7.68 -15.01
N LEU A 286 22.14 -6.58 -14.56
CA LEU A 286 22.26 -5.29 -15.25
C LEU A 286 23.71 -4.81 -15.31
N ALA A 287 24.47 -4.97 -14.22
CA ALA A 287 25.87 -4.56 -14.17
C ALA A 287 26.79 -5.43 -15.04
N THR A 288 26.52 -6.74 -15.16
CA THR A 288 27.36 -7.68 -15.92
C THR A 288 26.96 -7.80 -17.39
N GLU A 289 25.67 -7.78 -17.68
CA GLU A 289 25.12 -8.03 -19.03
C GLU A 289 24.63 -6.76 -19.72
N GLY A 290 24.52 -5.63 -18.99
CA GLY A 290 24.02 -4.35 -19.52
C GLY A 290 22.51 -4.33 -19.78
N ARG A 291 21.81 -5.43 -19.56
CA ARG A 291 20.37 -5.59 -19.78
C ARG A 291 19.77 -6.62 -18.84
N ILE A 292 18.48 -6.52 -18.58
CA ILE A 292 17.69 -7.48 -17.80
C ILE A 292 16.40 -7.85 -18.56
N ALA A 293 15.84 -9.02 -18.26
CA ALA A 293 14.53 -9.35 -18.81
C ALA A 293 13.46 -8.41 -18.24
N GLU A 294 12.68 -7.76 -19.11
CA GLU A 294 11.61 -6.85 -18.67
C GLU A 294 10.59 -7.56 -17.77
N SER A 295 10.27 -8.83 -18.07
CA SER A 295 9.42 -9.68 -17.24
C SER A 295 9.97 -9.90 -15.83
N ALA A 296 11.29 -9.97 -15.65
CA ALA A 296 11.91 -10.15 -14.35
C ALA A 296 11.81 -8.87 -13.50
N LEU A 297 12.01 -7.70 -14.12
CA LEU A 297 11.83 -6.41 -13.46
C LEU A 297 10.36 -6.14 -13.13
N LYS A 298 9.45 -6.46 -14.04
CA LYS A 298 8.00 -6.42 -13.82
C LYS A 298 7.57 -7.36 -12.68
N SER A 299 8.14 -8.57 -12.60
CA SER A 299 7.90 -9.49 -11.49
C SER A 299 8.32 -8.91 -10.14
N ALA A 300 9.50 -8.27 -10.06
CA ALA A 300 9.93 -7.60 -8.83
C ALA A 300 8.96 -6.47 -8.45
N LEU A 301 8.46 -5.71 -9.43
CA LEU A 301 7.48 -4.65 -9.22
C LEU A 301 6.18 -5.21 -8.63
N GLU A 302 5.56 -6.21 -9.29
CA GLU A 302 4.29 -6.81 -8.85
C GLU A 302 4.40 -7.46 -7.46
N LYS A 303 5.51 -8.16 -7.17
CA LYS A 303 5.73 -8.76 -5.85
C LYS A 303 5.92 -7.71 -4.76
N SER A 304 6.66 -6.64 -5.05
CA SER A 304 6.82 -5.53 -4.10
C SER A 304 5.49 -4.83 -3.80
N GLU A 305 4.62 -4.70 -4.80
CA GLU A 305 3.26 -4.18 -4.65
C GLU A 305 2.41 -5.09 -3.76
N ALA A 306 2.44 -6.41 -4.00
CA ALA A 306 1.70 -7.38 -3.19
C ALA A 306 2.13 -7.36 -1.71
N LEU A 307 3.43 -7.23 -1.45
CA LEU A 307 3.96 -7.08 -0.08
C LEU A 307 3.54 -5.74 0.55
N ALA A 308 3.56 -4.64 -0.20
CA ALA A 308 3.08 -3.34 0.26
C ALA A 308 1.58 -3.39 0.59
N LYS A 309 0.76 -4.02 -0.27
CA LYS A 309 -0.68 -4.29 -0.04
C LYS A 309 -0.93 -5.13 1.21
N ARG A 310 -0.17 -6.20 1.40
CA ARG A 310 -0.23 -7.04 2.60
C ARG A 310 -0.01 -6.20 3.85
N THR A 311 1.06 -5.40 3.85
CA THR A 311 1.44 -4.52 4.96
C THR A 311 0.35 -3.50 5.28
N ALA A 312 -0.11 -2.76 4.26
CA ALA A 312 -1.20 -1.80 4.41
C ALA A 312 -2.47 -2.47 4.94
N SER A 313 -2.74 -3.70 4.52
CA SER A 313 -3.88 -4.48 5.02
C SER A 313 -3.73 -4.83 6.50
N TYR A 314 -2.56 -5.27 6.97
CA TYR A 314 -2.28 -5.52 8.40
C TYR A 314 -2.47 -4.25 9.23
N TYR A 315 -1.85 -3.14 8.82
CA TYR A 315 -2.00 -1.87 9.53
C TYR A 315 -3.45 -1.37 9.54
N SER A 316 -4.14 -1.44 8.40
CA SER A 316 -5.56 -1.03 8.31
C SER A 316 -6.49 -1.94 9.11
N ALA A 317 -6.13 -3.21 9.29
CA ALA A 317 -6.85 -4.13 10.14
C ALA A 317 -6.49 -3.92 11.63
N GLY A 318 -5.44 -3.16 11.94
CA GLY A 318 -4.92 -2.99 13.31
C GLY A 318 -4.30 -4.27 13.87
N LEU A 319 -3.79 -5.13 12.99
CA LEU A 319 -3.24 -6.44 13.31
C LEU A 319 -1.72 -6.36 13.29
N SER A 320 -1.08 -7.05 14.25
CA SER A 320 0.37 -7.22 14.24
C SER A 320 0.77 -8.31 13.24
N GLU A 321 1.79 -8.05 12.44
CA GLU A 321 2.42 -9.06 11.60
C GLU A 321 3.26 -10.07 12.39
N ALA A 322 3.54 -9.79 13.67
CA ALA A 322 4.38 -10.61 14.54
C ALA A 322 3.66 -11.76 15.22
N GLU A 323 2.34 -11.82 15.13
CA GLU A 323 1.58 -12.92 15.71
C GLU A 323 1.68 -14.19 14.87
N THR A 324 1.95 -15.31 15.54
CA THR A 324 2.25 -16.60 14.90
C THR A 324 1.01 -17.44 14.63
N THR A 325 -0.13 -17.13 15.27
CA THR A 325 -1.40 -17.83 15.04
C THR A 325 -2.24 -17.10 14.00
N LEU A 326 -2.24 -17.61 12.77
CA LEU A 326 -3.00 -17.04 11.66
C LEU A 326 -4.43 -17.60 11.64
N GLY A 327 -5.42 -16.70 11.75
CA GLY A 327 -6.84 -16.99 11.59
C GLY A 327 -7.63 -15.75 11.16
N GLY A 328 -8.87 -15.94 10.68
CA GLY A 328 -9.76 -14.84 10.31
C GLY A 328 -9.19 -13.94 9.20
N GLU A 329 -9.19 -12.62 9.43
CA GLU A 329 -8.70 -11.62 8.47
C GLU A 329 -7.21 -11.79 8.14
N ARG A 330 -6.36 -12.22 9.09
CA ARG A 330 -4.93 -12.45 8.83
C ARG A 330 -4.74 -13.45 7.70
N SER A 331 -5.47 -14.56 7.74
CA SER A 331 -5.42 -15.58 6.68
C SER A 331 -5.95 -15.06 5.34
N LEU A 332 -6.94 -14.17 5.32
CA LEU A 332 -7.37 -13.53 4.06
C LEU A 332 -6.31 -12.58 3.49
N ILE A 333 -5.60 -11.85 4.36
CA ILE A 333 -4.48 -10.99 3.94
C ILE A 333 -3.38 -11.82 3.29
N GLU A 334 -2.96 -12.92 3.92
CA GLU A 334 -1.93 -13.80 3.34
C GLU A 334 -2.40 -14.46 2.04
N ALA A 335 -3.64 -14.96 1.99
CA ALA A 335 -4.20 -15.53 0.77
C ALA A 335 -4.15 -14.54 -0.41
N ARG A 336 -4.51 -13.27 -0.18
CA ARG A 336 -4.45 -12.23 -1.22
C ARG A 336 -3.04 -12.01 -1.77
N MET A 337 -2.03 -11.98 -0.89
CA MET A 337 -0.63 -11.86 -1.30
C MET A 337 -0.20 -13.05 -2.17
N HIS A 338 -0.46 -14.28 -1.73
CA HIS A 338 -0.05 -15.48 -2.49
C HIS A 338 -0.81 -15.60 -3.82
N VAL A 339 -2.07 -15.17 -3.91
CA VAL A 339 -2.77 -15.09 -5.21
C VAL A 339 -2.08 -14.08 -6.15
N SER A 340 -1.59 -12.94 -5.64
CA SER A 340 -0.82 -11.99 -6.45
C SER A 340 0.53 -12.57 -6.90
N PHE A 341 1.23 -13.31 -6.04
CA PHE A 341 2.47 -13.98 -6.44
C PHE A 341 2.21 -15.06 -7.49
N ALA A 342 1.12 -15.83 -7.35
CA ALA A 342 0.70 -16.81 -8.34
C ALA A 342 0.41 -16.15 -9.71
N GLU A 343 -0.28 -15.01 -9.72
CA GLU A 343 -0.54 -14.21 -10.93
C GLU A 343 0.79 -13.81 -11.59
N THR A 344 1.72 -13.23 -10.82
CA THR A 344 3.05 -12.85 -11.33
C THR A 344 3.80 -14.05 -11.91
N TYR A 345 3.84 -15.18 -11.22
CA TYR A 345 4.54 -16.36 -11.74
C TYR A 345 3.89 -16.94 -12.98
N GLN A 346 2.56 -17.05 -13.01
CA GLN A 346 1.87 -17.64 -14.15
C GLN A 346 1.83 -16.71 -15.37
N VAL A 347 1.50 -15.44 -15.17
CA VAL A 347 1.22 -14.47 -16.24
C VAL A 347 2.47 -13.69 -16.63
N THR A 348 3.28 -13.25 -15.67
CA THR A 348 4.42 -12.37 -15.94
C THR A 348 5.70 -13.13 -16.26
N THR A 349 6.06 -14.15 -15.46
CA THR A 349 7.32 -14.89 -15.66
C THR A 349 7.16 -16.25 -16.31
N SER A 350 5.93 -16.73 -16.51
CA SER A 350 5.62 -18.05 -17.09
C SER A 350 6.32 -19.21 -16.35
N GLU A 351 6.31 -19.16 -15.01
CA GLU A 351 6.88 -20.14 -14.09
C GLU A 351 5.78 -20.98 -13.40
N PRO A 352 5.20 -21.99 -14.10
CA PRO A 352 4.02 -22.73 -13.64
C PRO A 352 4.22 -23.40 -12.28
N ASP A 353 5.40 -23.98 -12.02
CA ASP A 353 5.67 -24.68 -10.76
C ASP A 353 5.65 -23.75 -9.55
N LYS A 354 6.13 -22.50 -9.73
CA LYS A 354 6.05 -21.48 -8.69
C LYS A 354 4.62 -21.03 -8.50
N ALA A 355 3.90 -20.76 -9.59
CA ALA A 355 2.49 -20.39 -9.52
C ALA A 355 1.65 -21.44 -8.77
N ILE A 356 1.85 -22.73 -9.04
CA ILE A 356 1.13 -23.81 -8.35
C ILE A 356 1.41 -23.78 -6.84
N ARG A 357 2.68 -23.60 -6.42
CA ARG A 357 3.04 -23.51 -5.00
C ARG A 357 2.34 -22.33 -4.32
N GLU A 358 2.33 -21.16 -4.95
CA GLU A 358 1.62 -20.00 -4.44
C GLU A 358 0.10 -20.21 -4.35
N LEU A 359 -0.50 -20.84 -5.36
CA LEU A 359 -1.93 -21.20 -5.34
C LEU A 359 -2.26 -22.18 -4.20
N ASP A 360 -1.40 -23.17 -3.95
CA ASP A 360 -1.57 -24.12 -2.84
C ASP A 360 -1.48 -23.43 -1.47
N THR A 361 -0.51 -22.52 -1.32
CA THR A 361 -0.37 -21.70 -0.12
C THR A 361 -1.59 -20.80 0.09
N ALA A 362 -2.08 -20.14 -0.97
CA ALA A 362 -3.30 -19.33 -0.92
C ALA A 362 -4.53 -20.15 -0.50
N VAL A 363 -4.70 -21.36 -1.05
CA VAL A 363 -5.79 -22.28 -0.66
C VAL A 363 -5.68 -22.68 0.82
N SER A 364 -4.48 -22.98 1.31
CA SER A 364 -4.25 -23.31 2.72
C SER A 364 -4.67 -22.16 3.63
N TYR A 365 -4.32 -20.91 3.29
CA TYR A 365 -4.77 -19.74 4.03
C TYR A 365 -6.28 -19.53 3.96
N LEU A 366 -6.91 -19.74 2.81
CA LEU A 366 -8.36 -19.65 2.69
C LEU A 366 -9.09 -20.69 3.55
N GLN A 367 -8.55 -21.91 3.65
CA GLN A 367 -9.09 -22.93 4.54
C GLN A 367 -8.99 -22.51 6.01
N LYS A 368 -7.85 -21.92 6.43
CA LYS A 368 -7.69 -21.34 7.78
C LYS A 368 -8.71 -20.21 8.03
N ALA A 369 -8.91 -19.33 7.06
CA ALA A 369 -9.90 -18.25 7.14
C ALA A 369 -11.33 -18.81 7.31
N ALA A 370 -11.72 -19.82 6.52
CA ALA A 370 -13.03 -20.46 6.59
C ALA A 370 -13.26 -21.25 7.89
N GLY A 371 -12.19 -21.77 8.50
CA GLY A 371 -12.21 -22.44 9.79
C GLY A 371 -12.35 -21.51 11.00
N SER A 372 -12.19 -20.19 10.79
CA SER A 372 -12.35 -19.20 11.86
C SER A 372 -13.78 -19.14 12.38
N LYS A 373 -13.92 -18.90 13.70
CA LYS A 373 -15.21 -18.62 14.33
C LYS A 373 -15.87 -17.33 13.82
N LEU A 374 -15.08 -16.44 13.21
CA LEU A 374 -15.54 -15.17 12.64
C LEU A 374 -16.20 -15.34 11.26
N ALA A 375 -15.96 -16.46 10.57
CA ALA A 375 -16.51 -16.70 9.25
C ALA A 375 -17.93 -17.26 9.34
N ASP A 376 -18.90 -16.49 8.85
CA ASP A 376 -20.29 -16.91 8.77
C ASP A 376 -20.54 -17.88 7.59
N HIS A 377 -21.79 -18.32 7.41
CA HIS A 377 -22.13 -19.23 6.32
C HIS A 377 -21.91 -18.61 4.93
N ALA A 378 -22.17 -17.32 4.76
CA ALA A 378 -22.00 -16.61 3.49
C ALA A 378 -20.51 -16.43 3.15
N ASP A 379 -19.68 -16.08 4.13
CA ASP A 379 -18.23 -15.99 3.99
C ASP A 379 -17.63 -17.33 3.60
N ARG A 380 -17.99 -18.40 4.31
CA ARG A 380 -17.52 -19.75 3.97
C ARG A 380 -17.94 -20.18 2.56
N LYS A 381 -19.13 -19.78 2.10
CA LYS A 381 -19.59 -20.04 0.73
C LYS A 381 -18.73 -19.30 -0.30
N LYS A 382 -18.45 -18.01 -0.07
CA LYS A 382 -17.55 -17.22 -0.93
C LYS A 382 -16.14 -17.80 -0.97
N ILE A 383 -15.58 -18.15 0.19
CA ILE A 383 -14.25 -18.77 0.28
C ILE A 383 -14.20 -20.07 -0.52
N ARG A 384 -15.22 -20.94 -0.42
CA ARG A 384 -15.29 -22.18 -1.23
C ARG A 384 -15.35 -21.89 -2.73
N SER A 385 -16.09 -20.87 -3.16
CA SER A 385 -16.12 -20.42 -4.56
C SER A 385 -14.73 -20.04 -5.05
N ILE A 386 -14.02 -19.22 -4.26
CA ILE A 386 -12.66 -18.78 -4.58
C ILE A 386 -11.68 -19.95 -4.63
N VAL A 387 -11.74 -20.89 -3.68
CA VAL A 387 -10.92 -22.11 -3.72
C VAL A 387 -11.16 -22.90 -5.00
N SER A 388 -12.41 -23.03 -5.46
CA SER A 388 -12.71 -23.69 -6.73
C SER A 388 -12.11 -22.96 -7.93
N MET A 389 -12.10 -21.62 -7.93
CA MET A 389 -11.48 -20.82 -8.99
C MET A 389 -9.96 -20.98 -9.00
N LEU A 390 -9.31 -20.99 -7.82
CA LEU A 390 -7.87 -21.24 -7.69
C LEU A 390 -7.50 -22.65 -8.17
N GLN A 391 -8.31 -23.66 -7.87
CA GLN A 391 -8.12 -25.02 -8.37
C GLN A 391 -8.23 -25.09 -9.89
N ALA A 392 -9.15 -24.32 -10.50
CA ALA A 392 -9.28 -24.25 -11.96
C ALA A 392 -8.07 -23.58 -12.64
N LEU A 393 -7.44 -22.60 -11.98
CA LEU A 393 -6.17 -22.00 -12.43
C LEU A 393 -5.03 -23.02 -12.34
N LYS A 394 -4.93 -23.73 -11.21
CA LYS A 394 -3.93 -24.79 -10.98
C LYS A 394 -4.02 -25.93 -12.00
N ALA A 395 -5.21 -26.23 -12.52
CA ALA A 395 -5.40 -27.26 -13.55
C ALA A 395 -4.76 -26.91 -14.91
N ASN A 396 -4.47 -25.63 -15.18
CA ASN A 396 -3.86 -25.17 -16.44
C ASN A 396 -2.71 -24.20 -16.18
N PRO A 397 -1.63 -24.65 -15.50
CA PRO A 397 -0.61 -23.75 -14.95
C PRO A 397 0.29 -23.13 -16.03
N GLY A 398 0.41 -23.76 -17.21
CA GLY A 398 1.17 -23.22 -18.34
C GLY A 398 0.41 -22.21 -19.20
N LYS A 399 -0.87 -21.96 -18.91
CA LYS A 399 -1.67 -20.97 -19.64
C LYS A 399 -1.48 -19.59 -19.03
N ASN A 400 -1.21 -18.58 -19.85
CA ASN A 400 -0.86 -17.21 -19.41
C ASN A 400 -1.51 -16.10 -20.28
N ASP A 401 -2.66 -16.40 -20.90
CA ASP A 401 -3.38 -15.42 -21.75
C ASP A 401 -4.26 -14.45 -20.93
N ALA A 402 -4.87 -13.49 -21.63
CA ALA A 402 -5.76 -12.49 -21.02
C ALA A 402 -6.91 -13.12 -20.20
N THR A 403 -7.41 -14.29 -20.61
CA THR A 403 -8.46 -15.01 -19.85
C THR A 403 -7.95 -15.52 -18.50
N VAL A 404 -6.67 -15.92 -18.41
CA VAL A 404 -6.06 -16.29 -17.12
C VAL A 404 -5.90 -15.07 -16.23
N GLN A 405 -5.46 -13.94 -16.79
CA GLN A 405 -5.36 -12.68 -16.06
C GLN A 405 -6.74 -12.22 -15.51
N GLU A 406 -7.79 -12.27 -16.32
CA GLU A 406 -9.16 -11.94 -15.89
C GLU A 406 -9.66 -12.82 -14.74
N ARG A 407 -9.24 -14.09 -14.70
CA ARG A 407 -9.58 -14.99 -13.58
C ARG A 407 -8.88 -14.57 -12.29
N TYR A 408 -7.61 -14.20 -12.35
CA TYR A 408 -6.90 -13.64 -11.18
C TYR A 408 -7.55 -12.34 -10.71
N GLU A 409 -7.92 -11.45 -11.64
CA GLU A 409 -8.63 -10.19 -11.34
C GLU A 409 -9.96 -10.45 -10.63
N THR A 410 -10.74 -11.41 -11.12
CA THR A 410 -12.01 -11.82 -10.49
C THR A 410 -11.80 -12.37 -9.09
N ILE A 411 -10.80 -13.23 -8.90
CA ILE A 411 -10.48 -13.80 -7.59
C ILE A 411 -10.06 -12.72 -6.59
N GLN A 412 -9.20 -11.78 -7.02
CA GLN A 412 -8.74 -10.68 -6.18
C GLN A 412 -9.90 -9.75 -5.78
N GLU A 413 -10.84 -9.51 -6.69
CA GLU A 413 -12.07 -8.76 -6.39
C GLU A 413 -12.94 -9.48 -5.36
N GLU A 414 -13.20 -10.78 -5.54
CA GLU A 414 -13.99 -11.56 -4.59
C GLU A 414 -13.33 -11.63 -3.22
N LEU A 415 -12.01 -11.84 -3.16
CA LEU A 415 -11.22 -11.84 -1.91
C LEU A 415 -11.28 -10.49 -1.18
N SER A 416 -11.28 -9.39 -1.92
CA SER A 416 -11.38 -8.04 -1.34
C SER A 416 -12.78 -7.77 -0.75
N GLY A 417 -13.79 -8.51 -1.22
CA GLY A 417 -15.18 -8.43 -0.74
C GLY A 417 -15.47 -9.24 0.53
N ILE A 418 -14.52 -10.02 1.06
CA ILE A 418 -14.66 -10.78 2.31
C ILE A 418 -14.05 -9.97 3.46
N LYS A 419 -14.75 -9.87 4.58
CA LYS A 419 -14.28 -9.17 5.79
C LYS A 419 -14.57 -10.03 7.01
N LEU A 420 -13.52 -10.53 7.66
CA LEU A 420 -13.62 -11.35 8.87
C LEU A 420 -13.17 -10.52 10.06
N GLN A 421 -14.01 -9.59 10.52
CA GLN A 421 -13.61 -8.66 11.58
C GLN A 421 -13.54 -9.37 12.94
N GLU A 422 -12.38 -9.29 13.60
CA GLU A 422 -12.32 -9.41 15.06
C GLU A 422 -13.01 -8.17 15.63
N GLU A 423 -14.08 -8.34 16.41
CA GLU A 423 -14.50 -7.26 17.29
C GLU A 423 -13.32 -7.00 18.24
N LEU A 424 -12.95 -5.74 18.46
CA LEU A 424 -11.99 -5.34 19.49
C LEU A 424 -12.60 -5.62 20.88
N SER A 425 -12.78 -6.90 21.21
CA SER A 425 -12.90 -7.40 22.58
C SER A 425 -11.48 -7.75 23.00
N ASP A 426 -10.77 -6.81 23.65
CA ASP A 426 -9.81 -7.09 24.75
C ASP A 426 -8.70 -6.04 24.94
N LEU A 427 -8.53 -5.05 24.05
CA LEU A 427 -7.57 -3.95 24.31
C LEU A 427 -7.98 -3.01 25.47
N SER A 428 -9.14 -3.21 26.10
CA SER A 428 -9.55 -2.48 27.30
C SER A 428 -9.06 -3.09 28.61
N GLN A 429 -8.29 -4.20 28.59
CA GLN A 429 -7.75 -4.79 29.83
C GLN A 429 -6.31 -4.39 30.18
N GLU A 430 -5.55 -3.72 29.31
CA GLU A 430 -4.15 -3.34 29.61
C GLU A 430 -3.91 -1.83 29.85
N VAL A 431 -4.95 -1.00 29.94
CA VAL A 431 -4.81 0.42 30.34
C VAL A 431 -5.77 0.77 31.48
N ARG A 432 -5.68 0.03 32.59
CA ARG A 432 -6.27 0.43 33.88
C ARG A 432 -5.20 0.57 34.95
#